data_AF-A0A1I5N6M7-F1
#
_entry.id   AF-A0A1I5N6M7-F1
#
_cell.length_a   1.000
_cell.length_b   1.000
_cell.length_c   1.000
_cell.angle_alpha   90.00
_cell.angle_beta   90.00
_cell.angle_gamma   90.00
#
_symmetry.space_group_name_H-M   'P 1'
#
loop_
_entity.id
_entity.type
_entity.pdbx_description
1 polymer ?
#
loop_
_entity_poly.entity_id
_entity_poly.type
_entity_poly.pdbx_seq_one_letter_code
_entity_poly.pdbx_strand_id
1 'polypeptide(L)'
;MPGNGSALRRHQRPAALPASEPAPQQSTIGAGGWNGYVRLLAGPDGLVYGIRANDNGYRYQWNGTGWTADSRTVLATGWTGFDNAANHNRITIDSRGDIYMVNADGSLSRRRYDLVDRTPRHRLEFLQPHHRRRRRALHPKLVGNGSRNAFTRITSAGADVLYTVTDKGELRWYRYLPYRGTWSPARP
;
A
#
# COMPACT_ATOMS: atom_id res chain seq x y z
N MET A 1 45.19 3.16 -29.47
CA MET A 1 43.97 2.49 -29.98
C MET A 1 43.37 1.68 -28.81
N PRO A 2 42.07 1.83 -28.49
CA PRO A 2 41.58 1.77 -27.11
C PRO A 2 41.05 0.40 -26.66
N GLY A 3 41.09 0.17 -25.34
CA GLY A 3 40.56 -1.01 -24.66
C GLY A 3 39.09 -0.91 -24.25
N ASN A 4 38.54 -2.00 -23.69
CA ASN A 4 37.26 -2.01 -22.96
C ASN A 4 37.17 -3.24 -22.03
N GLY A 5 37.61 -3.08 -20.79
CA GLY A 5 37.15 -3.89 -19.66
C GLY A 5 36.11 -3.09 -18.89
N SER A 6 34.83 -3.45 -19.01
CA SER A 6 33.73 -2.77 -18.33
C SER A 6 33.80 -3.03 -16.81
N ALA A 7 34.47 -2.14 -16.09
CA ALA A 7 34.46 -2.12 -14.63
C ALA A 7 33.09 -1.68 -14.12
N LEU A 8 32.49 -2.49 -13.25
CA LEU A 8 31.42 -2.09 -12.34
C LEU A 8 31.86 -0.82 -11.60
N ARG A 9 31.33 0.34 -11.98
CA ARG A 9 31.51 1.58 -11.22
C ARG A 9 30.82 1.39 -9.87
N ARG A 10 31.61 1.01 -8.86
CA ARG A 10 31.30 1.23 -7.44
C ARG A 10 30.82 2.69 -7.34
N HIS A 11 29.66 2.91 -6.73
CA HIS A 11 29.13 4.24 -6.50
C HIS A 11 30.15 5.03 -5.68
N GLN A 12 31.03 5.79 -6.33
CA GLN A 12 31.91 6.73 -5.67
C GLN A 12 31.00 7.83 -5.16
N ARG A 13 30.89 7.93 -3.83
CA ARG A 13 30.35 9.11 -3.17
C ARG A 13 31.10 10.32 -3.77
N PRO A 14 30.39 11.33 -4.31
CA PRO A 14 31.06 12.54 -4.78
C PRO A 14 31.96 13.07 -3.67
N ALA A 15 33.17 13.51 -4.03
CA ALA A 15 34.04 14.24 -3.12
C ALA A 15 33.20 15.34 -2.44
N ALA A 16 33.13 15.28 -1.11
CA ALA A 16 32.38 16.12 -0.18
C ALA A 16 31.36 17.08 -0.82
N LEU A 17 30.07 16.70 -0.80
CA LEU A 17 28.98 17.67 -0.89
C LEU A 17 29.22 18.77 0.17
N PRO A 18 29.03 20.07 -0.15
CA PRO A 18 29.11 21.11 0.87
C PRO A 18 28.12 20.77 1.99
N ALA A 19 28.65 20.69 3.22
CA ALA A 19 27.88 20.36 4.42
C ALA A 19 26.79 21.42 4.64
N SER A 20 25.58 21.19 4.14
CA SER A 20 24.46 22.12 4.31
C SER A 20 23.09 21.46 4.41
N GLU A 21 22.97 20.15 4.19
CA GLU A 21 21.72 19.45 4.54
C GLU A 21 21.86 18.79 5.92
N PRO A 22 21.06 19.21 6.92
CA PRO A 22 21.04 18.52 8.20
C PRO A 22 20.59 17.08 7.98
N ALA A 23 21.22 16.15 8.71
CA ALA A 23 20.81 14.74 8.68
C ALA A 23 19.31 14.63 9.05
N PRO A 24 18.57 13.69 8.42
CA PRO A 24 17.17 13.49 8.76
C PRO A 24 17.04 13.16 10.25
N GLN A 25 16.21 13.93 10.95
CA GLN A 25 15.88 13.66 12.35
C GLN A 25 14.88 12.51 12.42
N GLN A 26 15.12 11.55 13.31
CA GLN A 26 14.19 10.45 13.59
C GLN A 26 13.55 10.61 14.97
N SER A 27 12.31 10.13 15.12
CA SER A 27 11.61 10.09 16.40
C SER A 27 11.05 8.69 16.64
N THR A 28 11.21 8.19 17.86
CA THR A 28 10.56 6.94 18.28
C THR A 28 9.07 7.20 18.49
N ILE A 29 8.25 6.74 17.55
CA ILE A 29 6.78 6.92 17.60
C ILE A 29 6.03 5.70 18.17
N GLY A 30 6.73 4.65 18.61
CA GLY A 30 6.09 3.47 19.19
C GLY A 30 7.02 2.66 20.10
N ALA A 31 6.54 2.35 21.31
CA ALA A 31 7.38 1.77 22.37
C ALA A 31 7.53 0.23 22.33
N GLY A 32 6.72 -0.50 21.57
CA GLY A 32 6.78 -1.96 21.53
C GLY A 32 5.67 -2.62 20.73
N GLY A 33 5.79 -3.94 20.52
CA GLY A 33 4.82 -4.76 19.79
C GLY A 33 4.90 -4.69 18.26
N TRP A 34 5.76 -3.82 17.70
CA TRP A 34 5.94 -3.66 16.26
C TRP A 34 6.62 -4.86 15.59
N ASN A 35 7.46 -5.60 16.30
CA ASN A 35 8.08 -6.85 15.82
C ASN A 35 7.05 -7.98 15.56
N GLY A 36 5.82 -7.84 16.06
CA GLY A 36 4.74 -8.79 15.79
C GLY A 36 4.12 -8.62 14.40
N TYR A 37 4.40 -7.51 13.70
CA TYR A 37 3.94 -7.31 12.33
C TYR A 37 4.95 -7.90 11.37
N VAL A 38 4.51 -8.92 10.63
CA VAL A 38 5.32 -9.51 9.56
C VAL A 38 5.41 -8.58 8.36
N ARG A 39 4.43 -7.67 8.19
CA ARG A 39 4.43 -6.64 7.15
C ARG A 39 3.96 -5.30 7.69
N LEU A 40 4.65 -4.24 7.28
CA LEU A 40 4.20 -2.86 7.43
C LEU A 40 4.16 -2.23 6.03
N LEU A 41 3.06 -1.53 5.74
CA LEU A 41 2.83 -0.85 4.47
C LEU A 41 2.45 0.60 4.76
N ALA A 42 3.11 1.53 4.08
CA ALA A 42 2.74 2.93 4.14
C ALA A 42 1.46 3.18 3.33
N GLY A 43 0.64 4.11 3.79
CA GLY A 43 -0.52 4.62 3.10
C GLY A 43 -0.52 6.15 3.03
N PRO A 44 -1.57 6.74 2.44
CA PRO A 44 -1.71 8.20 2.39
C PRO A 44 -1.91 8.78 3.79
N ASP A 45 -1.63 10.08 3.97
CA ASP A 45 -2.01 10.86 5.15
C ASP A 45 -1.59 10.26 6.51
N GLY A 46 -0.36 9.74 6.56
CA GLY A 46 0.22 9.16 7.77
C GLY A 46 -0.32 7.77 8.14
N LEU A 47 -1.06 7.13 7.21
CA LEU A 47 -1.55 5.78 7.42
C LEU A 47 -0.43 4.74 7.39
N VAL A 48 -0.53 3.79 8.32
CA VAL A 48 0.30 2.60 8.37
C VAL A 48 -0.60 1.39 8.47
N TYR A 49 -0.39 0.42 7.58
CA TYR A 49 -1.11 -0.85 7.58
C TYR A 49 -0.18 -1.95 8.03
N GLY A 50 -0.55 -2.63 9.11
CA GLY A 50 0.23 -3.71 9.69
C GLY A 50 -0.46 -5.06 9.49
N ILE A 51 0.29 -6.07 9.04
CA ILE A 51 -0.17 -7.46 8.94
C ILE A 51 0.60 -8.29 9.95
N ARG A 52 -0.10 -9.10 10.73
CA ARG A 52 0.48 -10.07 11.66
C ARG A 52 0.38 -11.48 11.06
N ALA A 53 1.35 -12.35 11.35
CA ALA A 53 1.53 -13.67 10.71
C ALA A 53 0.25 -14.53 10.63
N ASN A 54 -0.55 -14.53 11.70
CA ASN A 54 -1.71 -15.41 11.90
C ASN A 54 -2.92 -14.67 12.47
N ASP A 55 -3.04 -13.38 12.18
CA ASP A 55 -4.06 -12.52 12.77
C ASP A 55 -4.57 -11.55 11.69
N ASN A 56 -5.30 -10.54 12.10
CA ASN A 56 -5.89 -9.54 11.22
C ASN A 56 -4.85 -8.57 10.66
N GLY A 57 -5.23 -7.90 9.57
CA GLY A 57 -4.63 -6.65 9.15
C GLY A 57 -5.17 -5.51 10.00
N TYR A 58 -4.30 -4.59 10.42
CA TYR A 58 -4.62 -3.44 11.25
C TYR A 58 -4.25 -2.14 10.54
N ARG A 59 -5.04 -1.09 10.77
CA ARG A 59 -4.73 0.28 10.34
C ARG A 59 -4.32 1.13 11.53
N TYR A 60 -3.31 1.95 11.33
CA TYR A 60 -2.83 2.98 12.22
C TYR A 60 -2.78 4.31 11.46
N GLN A 61 -2.85 5.43 12.18
CA GLN A 61 -2.62 6.74 11.60
C GLN A 61 -1.77 7.59 12.53
N TRP A 62 -0.64 8.06 12.02
CA TRP A 62 0.19 9.06 12.66
C TRP A 62 -0.18 10.44 12.12
N ASN A 63 -0.56 11.37 12.99
CA ASN A 63 -0.98 12.72 12.58
C ASN A 63 0.15 13.77 12.66
N GLY A 64 1.39 13.34 12.93
CA GLY A 64 2.54 14.22 13.14
C GLY A 64 2.97 14.33 14.60
N THR A 65 2.04 14.22 15.55
CA THR A 65 2.31 14.35 16.99
C THR A 65 1.92 13.13 17.81
N GLY A 66 1.03 12.27 17.29
CA GLY A 66 0.52 11.10 17.98
C GLY A 66 -0.18 10.10 17.06
N TRP A 67 -0.43 8.91 17.59
CA TRP A 67 -1.37 7.97 17.00
C TRP A 67 -2.79 8.50 17.20
N THR A 68 -3.61 8.48 16.15
CA THR A 68 -5.02 8.82 16.25
C THR A 68 -5.80 7.80 17.09
N ALA A 69 -6.95 8.21 17.65
CA ALA A 69 -7.78 7.34 18.48
C ALA A 69 -8.32 6.10 17.75
N ASP A 70 -8.44 6.14 16.41
CA ASP A 70 -8.87 5.02 15.57
C ASP A 70 -7.70 4.13 15.10
N SER A 71 -6.49 4.36 15.60
CA SER A 71 -5.35 3.47 15.36
C SER A 71 -5.57 2.08 15.97
N ARG A 72 -4.91 1.06 15.39
CA ARG A 72 -5.11 -0.37 15.69
C ARG A 72 -6.54 -0.86 15.41
N THR A 73 -7.27 -0.19 14.53
CA THR A 73 -8.54 -0.72 14.02
C THR A 73 -8.27 -1.92 13.13
N VAL A 74 -9.03 -3.01 13.34
CA VAL A 74 -9.04 -4.16 12.43
C VAL A 74 -9.49 -3.67 11.06
N LEU A 75 -8.56 -3.71 10.11
CA LEU A 75 -8.80 -3.39 8.72
C LEU A 75 -9.48 -4.58 8.05
N ALA A 76 -8.88 -5.76 8.14
CA ALA A 76 -9.34 -6.96 7.45
C ALA A 76 -8.99 -8.21 8.25
N THR A 77 -9.87 -9.21 8.18
CA THR A 77 -9.63 -10.53 8.74
C THR A 77 -9.08 -11.48 7.67
N GLY A 78 -8.40 -12.54 8.10
CA GLY A 78 -7.90 -13.60 7.21
C GLY A 78 -6.74 -13.20 6.31
N TRP A 79 -5.96 -12.17 6.68
CA TRP A 79 -4.72 -11.81 6.00
C TRP A 79 -3.55 -12.66 6.49
N THR A 80 -3.64 -13.96 6.27
CA THR A 80 -2.64 -14.96 6.67
C THR A 80 -1.63 -15.24 5.56
N GLY A 81 -0.52 -15.91 5.89
CA GLY A 81 0.48 -16.37 4.92
C GLY A 81 1.53 -15.33 4.52
N PHE A 82 1.48 -14.12 5.07
CA PHE A 82 2.48 -13.07 4.87
C PHE A 82 3.72 -13.21 5.77
N ASP A 83 3.74 -14.20 6.65
CA ASP A 83 4.92 -14.71 7.36
C ASP A 83 5.89 -15.45 6.42
N ASN A 84 5.36 -16.02 5.33
CA ASN A 84 6.18 -16.56 4.27
C ASN A 84 6.78 -15.43 3.41
N ALA A 85 8.11 -15.37 3.35
CA ALA A 85 8.86 -14.38 2.59
C ALA A 85 8.46 -14.30 1.10
N ALA A 86 8.02 -15.42 0.50
CA ALA A 86 7.53 -15.45 -0.88
C ALA A 86 6.30 -14.57 -1.11
N ASN A 87 5.52 -14.28 -0.05
CA ASN A 87 4.30 -13.49 -0.13
C ASN A 87 4.50 -12.00 0.21
N HIS A 88 5.69 -11.59 0.66
CA HIS A 88 5.94 -10.19 1.04
C HIS A 88 5.66 -9.21 -0.11
N ASN A 89 6.01 -9.54 -1.34
CA ASN A 89 5.83 -8.60 -2.45
C ASN A 89 4.47 -8.71 -3.14
N ARG A 90 3.48 -9.35 -2.50
CA ARG A 90 2.15 -9.60 -3.08
C ARG A 90 1.07 -8.61 -2.64
N ILE A 91 1.42 -7.59 -1.86
CA ILE A 91 0.46 -6.60 -1.37
C ILE A 91 1.07 -5.19 -1.38
N THR A 92 0.27 -4.20 -1.76
CA THR A 92 0.65 -2.78 -1.68
C THR A 92 -0.58 -1.90 -1.45
N ILE A 93 -0.33 -0.64 -1.11
CA ILE A 93 -1.35 0.39 -0.87
C ILE A 93 -1.07 1.55 -1.84
N ASP A 94 -2.10 2.05 -2.51
CA ASP A 94 -1.96 3.23 -3.37
C ASP A 94 -2.17 4.56 -2.63
N SER A 95 -2.01 5.67 -3.35
CA SER A 95 -2.20 7.03 -2.84
C SER A 95 -3.62 7.36 -2.39
N ARG A 96 -4.61 6.49 -2.62
CA ARG A 96 -5.98 6.61 -2.11
C ARG A 96 -6.26 5.70 -0.92
N GLY A 97 -5.30 4.87 -0.53
CA GLY A 97 -5.52 3.81 0.46
C GLY A 97 -6.23 2.59 -0.14
N ASP A 98 -6.30 2.45 -1.47
CA ASP A 98 -6.76 1.21 -2.08
C ASP A 98 -5.68 0.14 -1.88
N ILE A 99 -6.11 -1.02 -1.39
CA ILE A 99 -5.26 -2.18 -1.14
C ILE A 99 -5.28 -3.04 -2.40
N TYR A 100 -4.10 -3.33 -2.93
CA TYR A 100 -3.93 -4.25 -4.06
C TYR A 100 -3.22 -5.52 -3.60
N MET A 101 -3.75 -6.68 -3.98
CA MET A 101 -3.21 -7.98 -3.59
C MET A 101 -3.14 -8.93 -4.77
N VAL A 102 -1.96 -9.49 -5.00
CA VAL A 102 -1.72 -10.62 -5.89
C VAL A 102 -2.10 -11.90 -5.15
N ASN A 103 -3.24 -12.47 -5.50
CA ASN A 103 -3.77 -13.71 -4.90
C ASN A 103 -2.90 -14.91 -5.28
N ALA A 104 -3.04 -16.02 -4.54
CA ALA A 104 -2.25 -17.24 -4.73
C ALA A 104 -2.25 -17.75 -6.18
N ASP A 105 -3.39 -17.64 -6.86
CA ASP A 105 -3.61 -18.00 -8.27
C ASP A 105 -3.03 -17.00 -9.30
N GLY A 106 -2.31 -15.98 -8.83
CA GLY A 106 -1.71 -14.94 -9.66
C GLY A 106 -2.69 -13.85 -10.11
N SER A 107 -3.96 -13.90 -9.70
CA SER A 107 -4.92 -12.85 -9.99
C SER A 107 -4.68 -11.60 -9.15
N LEU A 108 -5.03 -10.43 -9.69
CA LEU A 108 -4.91 -9.17 -8.97
C LEU A 108 -6.28 -8.73 -8.43
N SER A 109 -6.37 -8.54 -7.12
CA SER A 109 -7.55 -7.98 -6.47
C SER A 109 -7.28 -6.56 -5.93
N ARG A 110 -8.32 -5.71 -5.97
CA ARG A 110 -8.35 -4.39 -5.32
C ARG A 110 -9.42 -4.37 -4.24
N ARG A 111 -9.09 -3.87 -3.05
CA ARG A 111 -10.04 -3.58 -1.97
C ARG A 111 -9.93 -2.11 -1.58
N ARG A 112 -11.07 -1.42 -1.54
CA ARG A 112 -11.15 -0.06 -1.01
C ARG A 112 -11.74 -0.11 0.39
N TYR A 113 -11.09 0.53 1.35
CA TYR A 113 -11.66 0.73 2.67
C TYR A 113 -12.30 2.12 2.73
N ASP A 114 -13.63 2.19 2.69
CA ASP A 114 -14.34 3.46 2.86
C ASP A 114 -14.56 3.72 4.35
N LEU A 115 -13.93 4.79 4.86
CA LEU A 115 -14.01 5.25 6.25
C LEU A 115 -15.29 6.03 6.57
N VAL A 116 -16.33 5.97 5.75
CA VAL A 116 -17.52 6.82 5.97
C VAL A 116 -18.21 6.42 7.28
N ASP A 117 -18.05 7.34 8.24
CA ASP A 117 -18.66 7.48 9.56
C ASP A 117 -18.21 6.55 10.70
N ARG A 118 -17.23 7.06 11.47
CA ARG A 118 -17.08 6.74 12.91
C ARG A 118 -16.87 7.96 13.82
N THR A 119 -17.15 9.18 13.37
CA THR A 119 -17.34 10.29 14.31
C THR A 119 -18.79 10.27 14.80
N PRO A 120 -19.10 10.05 16.09
CA PRO A 120 -20.41 10.40 16.61
C PRO A 120 -20.47 11.94 16.62
N ARG A 121 -21.02 12.55 15.56
CA ARG A 121 -21.42 13.96 15.63
C ARG A 121 -22.67 14.02 16.51
N HIS A 122 -22.47 14.14 17.82
CA HIS A 122 -23.50 14.62 18.73
C HIS A 122 -23.74 16.10 18.42
N ARG A 123 -24.70 16.38 17.52
CA ARG A 123 -25.50 17.60 17.59
C ARG A 123 -26.82 17.37 16.84
N LEU A 124 -27.90 17.37 17.62
CA LEU A 124 -29.33 17.22 17.29
C LEU A 124 -29.77 17.73 15.90
N GLU A 125 -30.43 16.82 15.17
CA GLU A 125 -31.71 16.88 14.39
C GLU A 125 -31.96 18.07 13.42
N PHE A 126 -32.49 17.90 12.19
CA PHE A 126 -33.81 17.34 11.85
C PHE A 126 -33.92 16.82 10.39
N LEU A 127 -34.68 15.72 10.24
CA LEU A 127 -35.49 15.25 9.11
C LEU A 127 -34.86 15.10 7.69
N GLN A 128 -34.42 13.89 7.31
CA GLN A 128 -34.57 13.35 5.94
C GLN A 128 -34.68 11.80 5.96
N PRO A 129 -35.79 11.20 5.48
CA PRO A 129 -35.90 9.76 5.31
C PRO A 129 -35.22 9.31 4.01
N HIS A 130 -34.57 8.15 4.04
CA HIS A 130 -33.96 7.42 2.91
C HIS A 130 -32.49 7.70 2.52
N HIS A 131 -31.56 7.68 3.47
CA HIS A 131 -30.21 7.20 3.15
C HIS A 131 -29.93 5.88 3.88
N ARG A 132 -30.22 4.77 3.18
CA ARG A 132 -29.73 3.44 3.56
C ARG A 132 -28.21 3.52 3.68
N ARG A 133 -27.72 3.45 4.91
CA ARG A 133 -26.30 3.35 5.28
C ARG A 133 -25.66 2.21 4.49
N ARG A 134 -24.83 2.53 3.50
CA ARG A 134 -23.97 1.52 2.88
C ARG A 134 -22.61 1.58 3.56
N ARG A 135 -22.42 0.74 4.58
CA ARG A 135 -21.09 0.21 4.89
C ARG A 135 -20.63 -0.53 3.63
N ARG A 136 -19.75 0.06 2.83
CA ARG A 136 -19.17 -0.64 1.69
C ARG A 136 -18.16 -1.63 2.25
N ALA A 137 -18.62 -2.86 2.49
CA ALA A 137 -17.78 -3.94 2.98
C ALA A 137 -16.59 -4.19 2.05
N LEU A 138 -15.48 -4.62 2.63
CA LEU A 138 -14.22 -4.98 1.96
C LEU A 138 -14.40 -6.21 1.05
N HIS A 139 -15.07 -6.05 -0.08
CA HIS A 139 -15.12 -7.10 -1.09
C HIS A 139 -13.96 -6.89 -2.09
N PRO A 140 -13.01 -7.84 -2.20
CA PRO A 140 -12.03 -7.81 -3.26
C PRO A 140 -12.72 -7.76 -4.62
N LYS A 141 -12.42 -6.71 -5.39
CA LYS A 141 -12.73 -6.63 -6.81
C LYS A 141 -11.57 -7.25 -7.57
N LEU A 142 -11.83 -8.29 -8.37
CA LEU A 142 -10.87 -8.78 -9.35
C LEU A 142 -10.62 -7.66 -10.38
N VAL A 143 -9.36 -7.24 -10.52
CA VAL A 143 -8.94 -6.17 -11.43
C VAL A 143 -7.86 -6.63 -12.41
N GLY A 144 -7.37 -7.87 -12.31
CA GLY A 144 -6.50 -8.50 -13.30
C GLY A 144 -6.65 -10.02 -13.30
N ASN A 145 -6.79 -10.63 -14.48
CA ASN A 145 -7.03 -12.07 -14.65
C ASN A 145 -5.72 -12.85 -14.74
N GLY A 146 -5.54 -13.87 -13.88
CA GLY A 146 -4.29 -14.61 -13.72
C GLY A 146 -3.97 -15.63 -14.82
N SER A 147 -4.94 -16.09 -15.63
CA SER A 147 -4.77 -17.31 -16.44
C SER A 147 -3.92 -17.18 -17.73
N ARG A 148 -3.44 -15.99 -18.10
CA ARG A 148 -2.43 -15.81 -19.18
C ARG A 148 -1.29 -14.86 -18.82
N ASN A 149 -1.36 -14.22 -17.65
CA ASN A 149 -0.50 -13.13 -17.19
C ASN A 149 -0.54 -13.09 -15.66
N ALA A 150 -0.26 -14.22 -15.01
CA ALA A 150 -0.27 -14.28 -13.55
C ALA A 150 0.74 -13.28 -13.00
N PHE A 151 0.34 -12.51 -11.98
CA PHE A 151 1.25 -11.62 -11.28
C PHE A 151 1.94 -12.38 -10.15
N THR A 152 3.18 -12.01 -9.86
CA THR A 152 3.97 -12.56 -8.76
C THR A 152 4.31 -11.48 -7.73
N ARG A 153 4.43 -10.23 -8.17
CA ARG A 153 4.81 -9.09 -7.32
C ARG A 153 4.05 -7.84 -7.71
N ILE A 154 3.86 -6.95 -6.75
CA ILE A 154 3.21 -5.66 -6.92
C ILE A 154 3.81 -4.61 -5.98
N THR A 155 3.93 -3.38 -6.47
CA THR A 155 4.20 -2.20 -5.64
C THR A 155 3.54 -0.95 -6.20
N SER A 156 3.17 -0.03 -5.33
CA SER A 156 2.70 1.31 -5.66
C SER A 156 3.85 2.29 -5.52
N ALA A 157 4.04 3.15 -6.51
CA ALA A 157 4.97 4.28 -6.41
C ALA A 157 4.30 5.54 -5.85
N GLY A 158 3.03 5.45 -5.45
CA GLY A 158 2.18 6.61 -5.20
C GLY A 158 1.74 7.28 -6.50
N ALA A 159 1.08 8.43 -6.38
CA ALA A 159 0.54 9.19 -7.50
C ALA A 159 -0.23 8.32 -8.52
N ASP A 160 -1.01 7.35 -8.04
CA ASP A 160 -1.86 6.48 -8.85
C ASP A 160 -1.13 5.52 -9.80
N VAL A 161 0.12 5.20 -9.51
CA VAL A 161 0.95 4.31 -10.30
C VAL A 161 1.17 2.98 -9.59
N LEU A 162 0.96 1.88 -10.32
CA LEU A 162 1.33 0.52 -9.91
C LEU A 162 2.39 -0.06 -10.84
N TYR A 163 3.32 -0.81 -10.25
CA TYR A 163 4.21 -1.71 -10.95
C TYR A 163 3.90 -3.15 -10.55
N THR A 164 3.85 -4.06 -11.52
CA THR A 164 3.69 -5.50 -11.25
C THR A 164 4.77 -6.30 -11.97
N VAL A 165 5.09 -7.48 -11.43
CA VAL A 165 5.92 -8.47 -12.12
C VAL A 165 5.06 -9.67 -12.46
N THR A 166 5.16 -10.17 -13.69
CA THR A 166 4.45 -11.37 -14.12
C THR A 166 5.18 -12.65 -13.68
N ASP A 167 4.54 -13.80 -13.86
CA ASP A 167 5.13 -15.14 -13.75
C ASP A 167 6.28 -15.37 -14.75
N LYS A 168 6.25 -14.68 -15.89
CA LYS A 168 7.34 -14.64 -16.88
C LYS A 168 8.48 -13.67 -16.54
N GLY A 169 8.36 -12.92 -15.43
CA GLY A 169 9.37 -11.96 -15.01
C GLY A 169 9.31 -10.60 -15.71
N GLU A 170 8.23 -10.30 -16.43
CA GLU A 170 8.05 -8.99 -17.08
C GLU A 170 7.62 -7.94 -16.05
N LEU A 171 8.25 -6.76 -16.09
CA LEU A 171 7.80 -5.59 -15.33
C LEU A 171 6.73 -4.83 -16.13
N ARG A 172 5.58 -4.59 -15.50
CA ARG A 172 4.46 -3.84 -16.11
C ARG A 172 4.11 -2.63 -15.26
N TRP A 173 3.76 -1.54 -15.93
CA TRP A 173 3.34 -0.29 -15.30
C TRP A 173 1.87 -0.01 -15.60
N TYR A 174 1.16 0.54 -14.62
CA TYR A 174 -0.24 0.91 -14.73
C TYR A 174 -0.47 2.28 -14.09
N ARG A 175 -1.21 3.16 -14.78
CA ARG A 175 -1.71 4.43 -14.22
C ARG A 175 -3.20 4.38 -13.99
N TYR A 176 -3.64 4.62 -12.78
CA TYR A 176 -5.05 4.85 -12.48
C TYR A 176 -5.41 6.32 -12.73
N LEU A 177 -6.57 6.54 -13.36
CA LEU A 177 -7.13 7.85 -13.67
C LEU A 177 -8.29 8.13 -12.70
N PRO A 178 -8.06 8.81 -11.56
CA PRO A 178 -9.09 9.05 -10.54
C PRO A 178 -10.38 9.61 -11.11
N TYR A 179 -10.24 10.64 -11.94
CA TYR A 179 -11.34 11.41 -12.47
C TYR A 179 -12.23 10.59 -13.41
N ARG A 180 -11.70 9.49 -13.99
CA ARG A 180 -12.48 8.54 -14.80
C ARG A 180 -12.88 7.29 -14.04
N GLY A 181 -12.23 6.99 -12.91
CA GLY A 181 -12.39 5.72 -12.21
C GLY A 181 -11.87 4.52 -13.00
N THR A 182 -10.96 4.73 -13.96
CA THR A 182 -10.43 3.69 -14.87
C THR A 182 -8.91 3.70 -14.89
N TRP A 183 -8.31 2.63 -15.42
CA TRP A 183 -6.90 2.62 -15.77
C TRP A 183 -6.67 3.37 -17.09
N SER A 184 -5.50 3.99 -17.23
CA SER A 184 -5.03 4.52 -18.51
C SER A 184 -4.94 3.36 -19.50
N PRO A 185 -5.35 3.53 -20.76
CA PRO A 185 -5.01 2.57 -21.80
C PRO A 185 -3.47 2.46 -21.86
N ALA A 186 -2.96 1.24 -22.03
CA ALA A 186 -1.56 1.04 -22.35
C ALA A 186 -1.28 1.77 -23.67
N ARG A 187 -0.36 2.73 -23.66
CA ARG A 187 0.16 3.27 -24.93
C ARG A 187 1.27 2.33 -25.42
N PRO A 188 1.28 1.98 -26.72
CA PRO A 188 2.34 1.18 -27.32
C PRO A 188 3.70 1.86 -27.24
#